data_AF-A0A355GGM5-F1
#
_entry.id   AF-A0A355GGM5-F1
#
_cell.length_a   1.000
_cell.length_b   1.000
_cell.length_c   1.000
_cell.angle_alpha   90.00
_cell.angle_beta   90.00
_cell.angle_gamma   90.00
#
_symmetry.space_group_name_H-M   'P 1'
#
loop_
_entity.id
_entity.type
_entity.pdbx_description
1 polymer ?
#
loop_
_entity_poly.entity_id
_entity_poly.type
_entity_poly.pdbx_seq_one_letter_code
_entity_poly.pdbx_strand_id
1 'polypeptide(L)'
;WRNCELTPKPPKPKQDEWEMKWDPFKQCSWPPEDVAIEKFRTSIKDHALNLLGVDLARTEKFTTSMKDGLDLRETLRNWHTGEIHVKVLPPSRGKLDCVLMLFDSPADPRDY
;
A
#
# COMPACT_ATOMS: atom_id res chain seq x y z
N TRP A 1 -38.93 -6.47 -24.35
CA TRP A 1 -37.80 -6.76 -25.25
C TRP A 1 -37.22 -5.44 -25.70
N ARG A 2 -35.94 -5.18 -25.40
CA ARG A 2 -35.21 -3.99 -25.88
C ARG A 2 -34.25 -4.43 -26.98
N ASN A 3 -34.20 -3.70 -28.08
CA ASN A 3 -33.21 -3.93 -29.13
C ASN A 3 -31.84 -3.52 -28.60
N CYS A 4 -30.88 -4.43 -28.65
CA CYS A 4 -29.49 -4.14 -28.32
C CYS A 4 -28.78 -3.83 -29.64
N GLU A 5 -28.38 -2.57 -29.83
CA GLU A 5 -27.57 -2.18 -30.98
C GLU A 5 -26.15 -2.70 -30.77
N LEU A 6 -25.81 -3.79 -31.48
CA LEU A 6 -24.47 -4.33 -31.46
C LEU A 6 -23.58 -3.48 -32.36
N THR A 7 -22.48 -2.97 -31.82
CA THR A 7 -21.41 -2.38 -32.62
C THR A 7 -20.67 -3.49 -33.36
N PRO A 8 -20.71 -3.51 -34.71
CA PRO A 8 -20.03 -4.55 -35.48
C PRO A 8 -18.52 -4.41 -35.35
N LYS A 9 -17.80 -5.53 -35.50
CA LYS A 9 -16.34 -5.49 -35.57
C LYS A 9 -15.91 -4.60 -36.74
N PRO A 10 -14.88 -3.76 -36.57
CA PRO A 10 -14.41 -2.87 -37.63
C PRO A 10 -13.93 -3.67 -38.85
N PRO A 11 -13.95 -3.10 -40.07
CA PRO A 11 -13.43 -3.75 -41.27
C PRO A 11 -11.95 -4.11 -41.14
N LYS A 12 -11.52 -5.22 -41.76
CA LYS A 12 -10.11 -5.69 -41.72
C LYS A 12 -9.06 -4.59 -41.98
N PRO A 13 -9.20 -3.73 -43.02
CA PRO A 13 -8.21 -2.69 -43.28
C PRO A 13 -7.99 -1.71 -42.12
N LYS A 14 -9.04 -1.46 -41.32
CA LYS A 14 -8.97 -0.58 -40.16
C LYS A 14 -8.33 -1.25 -38.96
N GLN A 15 -8.48 -2.57 -38.83
CA GLN A 15 -7.77 -3.36 -37.82
C GLN A 15 -6.27 -3.39 -38.11
N ASP A 16 -5.90 -3.60 -39.38
CA ASP A 16 -4.51 -3.59 -39.84
C ASP A 16 -3.85 -2.21 -39.60
N GLU A 17 -4.59 -1.12 -39.86
CA GLU A 17 -4.12 0.25 -39.57
C GLU A 17 -3.87 0.48 -38.07
N TRP A 18 -4.74 -0.05 -37.20
CA TRP A 18 -4.59 0.05 -35.74
C TRP A 18 -3.43 -0.77 -35.22
N GLU A 19 -3.23 -1.97 -35.76
CA GLU A 19 -2.09 -2.84 -35.44
C GLU A 19 -0.76 -2.20 -35.89
N MET A 20 -0.74 -1.51 -37.04
CA MET A 20 0.45 -0.77 -37.49
C MET A 20 0.72 0.51 -36.69
N LYS A 21 -0.32 1.11 -36.09
CA LYS A 21 -0.19 2.24 -35.15
C LYS A 21 0.25 1.82 -33.75
N TRP A 22 0.19 0.52 -33.46
CA TRP A 22 0.75 -0.05 -32.25
C TRP A 22 2.27 -0.04 -32.36
N ASP A 23 2.89 1.00 -31.82
CA ASP A 23 4.33 1.09 -31.67
C ASP A 23 4.73 0.27 -30.44
N PRO A 24 5.38 -0.89 -30.60
CA PRO A 24 5.77 -1.75 -29.47
C PRO A 24 6.84 -1.09 -28.57
N PHE A 25 7.41 0.05 -28.99
CA PHE A 25 8.34 0.85 -28.20
C PHE A 25 7.66 2.03 -27.49
N LYS A 26 6.37 2.28 -27.73
CA LYS A 26 5.56 3.25 -26.97
C LYS A 26 4.72 2.53 -25.95
N GLN A 27 4.91 2.89 -24.69
CA GLN A 27 4.02 2.48 -23.61
C GLN A 27 2.73 3.31 -23.73
N CYS A 28 1.57 2.68 -23.58
CA CYS A 28 0.26 3.38 -23.53
C CYS A 28 0.02 4.12 -22.22
N SER A 29 1.08 4.43 -21.49
CA SER A 29 1.06 5.08 -20.18
C SER A 29 2.10 6.20 -20.15
N TRP A 30 1.93 7.16 -19.25
CA TRP A 30 2.86 8.27 -19.06
C TRP A 30 3.92 7.83 -18.03
N PRO A 31 5.16 7.50 -18.44
CA PRO A 31 6.12 6.85 -17.55
C PRO A 31 6.43 7.62 -16.25
N PRO A 32 6.52 8.97 -16.25
CA PRO A 32 6.71 9.72 -15.01
C PRO A 32 5.57 9.54 -13.99
N GLU A 33 4.33 9.45 -14.45
CA GLU A 33 3.16 9.22 -13.59
C GLU A 33 3.13 7.79 -13.08
N ASP A 34 3.40 6.80 -13.92
CA ASP A 34 3.50 5.40 -13.49
C ASP A 34 4.54 5.23 -12.38
N VAL A 35 5.71 5.84 -12.55
CA VAL A 35 6.78 5.82 -11.52
C VAL A 35 6.31 6.48 -10.22
N ALA A 36 5.52 7.55 -10.30
CA ALA A 36 4.96 8.19 -9.11
C ALA A 36 3.94 7.30 -8.40
N ILE A 37 3.03 6.66 -9.14
CA ILE A 37 2.02 5.74 -8.61
C ILE A 37 2.68 4.53 -7.95
N GLU A 38 3.69 3.93 -8.58
CA GLU A 38 4.40 2.77 -8.02
C GLU A 38 5.21 3.10 -6.77
N LYS A 39 5.83 4.29 -6.73
CA LYS A 39 6.49 4.79 -5.51
C LYS A 39 5.49 4.99 -4.37
N PHE A 40 4.35 5.61 -4.67
CA PHE A 40 3.28 5.81 -3.70
C PHE A 40 2.75 4.48 -3.16
N ARG A 41 2.49 3.51 -4.07
CA ARG A 41 2.11 2.14 -3.71
C ARG A 41 3.08 1.47 -2.77
N THR A 42 4.37 1.55 -3.08
CA THR A 42 5.43 0.96 -2.26
C THR A 42 5.45 1.57 -0.86
N SER A 43 5.36 2.90 -0.77
CA SER A 43 5.33 3.60 0.51
C SER A 43 4.13 3.21 1.38
N ILE A 44 2.94 3.10 0.80
CA ILE A 44 1.72 2.66 1.51
C ILE A 44 1.86 1.21 1.99
N LYS A 45 2.39 0.33 1.13
CA LYS A 45 2.60 -1.08 1.47
C LYS A 45 3.53 -1.23 2.67
N ASP A 46 4.65 -0.51 2.66
CA ASP A 46 5.64 -0.54 3.75
C ASP A 46 5.04 0.01 5.05
N HIS A 47 4.28 1.10 4.96
CA HIS A 47 3.59 1.66 6.13
C HIS A 47 2.57 0.69 6.72
N ALA A 48 1.76 0.03 5.88
CA ALA A 48 0.79 -0.95 6.32
C ALA A 48 1.44 -2.18 6.98
N LEU A 49 2.55 -2.68 6.41
CA LEU A 49 3.32 -3.79 7.00
C LEU A 49 3.89 -3.43 8.39
N ASN A 50 4.37 -2.19 8.55
CA ASN A 50 4.84 -1.70 9.84
C ASN A 50 3.69 -1.62 10.86
N LEU A 51 2.52 -1.11 10.45
CA LEU A 51 1.35 -1.00 11.32
C LEU A 51 0.89 -2.38 11.81
N LEU A 52 0.83 -3.38 10.93
CA LEU A 52 0.51 -4.76 11.29
C LEU A 52 1.52 -5.33 12.32
N GLY A 53 2.80 -4.99 12.21
CA GLY A 53 3.82 -5.41 13.18
C GLY A 53 3.66 -4.77 14.57
N VAL A 54 3.11 -3.55 14.64
CA VAL A 54 2.91 -2.82 15.91
C VAL A 54 1.80 -3.45 16.77
N ASP A 55 0.75 -4.01 16.16
CA ASP A 55 -0.36 -4.63 16.90
C ASP A 55 0.07 -5.91 17.64
N LEU A 56 1.09 -6.60 17.14
CA LEU A 56 1.68 -7.78 17.80
C LEU A 56 2.66 -7.41 18.93
N ALA A 57 2.84 -6.13 19.24
CA ALA A 57 3.76 -5.71 20.28
C ALA A 57 3.46 -6.34 21.64
N ARG A 58 4.49 -6.86 22.30
CA ARG A 58 4.40 -7.39 23.66
C ARG A 58 5.26 -6.56 24.59
N THR A 59 4.83 -6.43 25.84
CA THR A 59 5.61 -5.73 26.87
C THR A 59 6.16 -6.75 27.86
N GLU A 60 7.45 -6.69 28.15
CA GLU A 60 8.16 -7.57 29.07
C GLU A 60 8.94 -6.75 30.11
N LYS A 61 9.13 -7.32 31.30
CA LYS A 61 9.95 -6.69 32.34
C LYS A 61 11.41 -6.59 31.89
N PHE A 62 12.03 -5.45 32.12
CA PHE A 62 13.45 -5.23 31.86
C PHE A 62 14.27 -6.18 32.75
N THR A 63 15.09 -7.00 32.10
CA THR A 63 15.98 -7.95 32.76
C THR A 63 17.42 -7.59 32.48
N THR A 64 17.87 -7.81 31.24
CA THR A 64 19.28 -7.61 30.85
C THR A 64 19.46 -6.91 29.50
N SER A 65 18.39 -6.65 28.75
CA SER A 65 18.45 -6.05 27.41
C SER A 65 17.29 -5.09 27.17
N MET A 66 17.57 -4.00 26.44
CA MET A 66 16.60 -2.98 26.03
C MET A 66 15.66 -3.42 24.90
N LYS A 67 15.81 -4.65 24.37
CA LYS A 67 15.00 -5.22 23.28
C LYS A 67 14.78 -4.18 22.16
N ASP A 68 13.52 -3.91 21.80
CA ASP A 68 13.15 -2.96 20.74
C ASP A 68 12.88 -1.54 21.28
N GLY A 69 12.92 -1.34 22.61
CA GLY A 69 12.80 -0.03 23.25
C GLY A 69 12.05 -0.05 24.58
N LEU A 70 12.10 1.08 25.29
CA LEU A 70 11.41 1.29 26.57
C LEU A 70 9.89 1.45 26.36
N ASP A 71 9.10 0.69 27.12
CA ASP A 71 7.66 0.94 27.22
C ASP A 71 7.41 1.92 28.39
N LEU A 72 7.47 3.21 28.06
CA LEU A 72 7.29 4.29 29.05
C LEU A 72 5.90 4.27 29.69
N ARG A 73 4.86 3.92 28.92
CA ARG A 73 3.49 3.90 29.43
C ARG A 73 3.33 2.82 30.49
N GLU A 74 3.81 1.61 30.20
CA GLU A 74 3.70 0.50 31.14
C GLU A 74 4.66 0.64 32.32
N THR A 75 5.84 1.21 32.09
CA THR A 75 6.79 1.56 33.16
C THR A 75 6.21 2.60 34.12
N LEU A 76 5.55 3.65 33.61
CA LEU A 76 4.90 4.66 34.45
C LEU A 76 3.67 4.12 35.18
N ARG A 77 2.90 3.22 34.55
CA ARG A 77 1.76 2.56 35.20
C ARG A 77 2.21 1.73 36.41
N ASN A 78 3.31 1.00 36.27
CA ASN A 78 3.86 0.16 37.33
C ASN A 78 4.99 0.87 38.11
N TRP A 79 5.02 2.21 38.11
CA TRP A 79 6.11 2.96 38.74
C TRP A 79 6.31 2.60 40.23
N HIS A 80 5.22 2.24 40.91
CA HIS A 80 5.23 1.84 42.31
C HIS A 80 6.00 0.54 42.59
N THR A 81 6.19 -0.34 41.60
CA THR A 81 7.00 -1.57 41.77
C THR A 81 8.49 -1.32 41.54
N GLY A 82 8.88 -0.15 41.00
CA GLY A 82 10.25 0.14 40.61
C GLY A 82 10.73 -0.67 39.40
N GLU A 83 9.81 -1.28 38.65
CA GLU A 83 10.12 -2.16 37.53
C GLU A 83 10.03 -1.42 36.20
N ILE A 84 11.10 -1.52 35.41
CA ILE A 84 11.17 -0.97 34.06
C ILE A 84 10.59 -2.00 33.08
N HIS A 85 9.78 -1.54 32.14
CA HIS A 85 9.16 -2.37 31.11
C HIS A 85 9.70 -2.03 29.72
N VAL A 86 9.83 -3.06 28.89
CA VAL A 86 10.47 -3.01 27.57
C VAL A 86 9.50 -3.57 26.55
N LYS A 87 9.45 -2.94 25.38
CA LYS A 87 8.64 -3.39 24.26
C LYS A 87 9.44 -4.40 23.43
N VAL A 88 8.75 -5.48 23.06
CA VAL A 88 9.19 -6.47 22.09
C VAL A 88 8.26 -6.38 20.89
N LEU A 89 8.83 -6.01 19.75
CA LEU A 89 8.17 -6.00 18.45
C LEU A 89 8.53 -7.31 17.76
N PRO A 90 7.64 -8.32 17.75
CA PRO A 90 7.93 -9.52 16.99
C PRO A 90 8.06 -9.17 15.51
N PRO A 91 8.91 -9.90 14.75
CA PRO A 91 9.04 -9.65 13.32
C PRO A 91 7.67 -9.78 12.66
N SER A 92 7.33 -8.82 11.80
CA SER A 92 6.05 -8.76 11.10
C SER A 92 5.80 -10.07 10.33
N ARG A 93 5.00 -10.97 10.90
CA ARG A 93 4.61 -12.24 10.25
C ARG A 93 3.37 -11.98 9.42
N GLY A 94 3.55 -11.40 8.23
CA GLY A 94 2.46 -11.16 7.29
C GLY A 94 2.99 -10.77 5.91
N LYS A 95 2.47 -11.40 4.86
CA LYS A 95 2.73 -11.00 3.48
C LYS A 95 1.52 -10.22 2.99
N LEU A 96 1.73 -8.96 2.62
CA LEU A 96 0.70 -8.15 1.96
C LEU A 96 0.77 -8.42 0.46
N ASP A 97 -0.21 -9.13 -0.08
CA ASP A 97 -0.23 -9.60 -1.47
C ASP A 97 -0.79 -8.56 -2.45
N CYS A 98 -1.86 -7.85 -2.07
CA CYS A 98 -2.53 -6.88 -2.95
C CYS A 98 -2.80 -5.56 -2.22
N VAL A 99 -2.55 -4.44 -2.90
CA VAL A 99 -2.96 -3.09 -2.50
C VAL A 99 -3.92 -2.58 -3.58
N LEU A 100 -5.15 -2.28 -3.19
CA LEU A 100 -6.17 -1.67 -4.05
C LEU A 100 -6.20 -0.17 -3.76
N MET A 101 -5.98 0.65 -4.79
CA MET A 101 -6.07 2.11 -4.71
C MET A 101 -7.22 2.56 -5.58
N LEU A 102 -8.15 3.30 -4.98
CA LEU A 102 -9.28 3.91 -5.67
C LEU A 102 -8.99 5.40 -5.79
N PHE A 103 -8.86 5.86 -7.03
CA PHE A 103 -8.74 7.28 -7.35
C PHE A 103 -10.07 7.75 -7.94
N ASP A 104 -10.59 8.86 -7.43
CA ASP A 104 -11.74 9.51 -8.04
C ASP A 104 -11.28 10.45 -9.16
N SER A 105 -12.02 10.50 -10.26
CA SER A 105 -11.73 11.36 -11.40
C SER A 105 -13.02 12.00 -11.94
N PRO A 106 -13.05 13.34 -12.09
CA PRO A 106 -11.95 14.27 -11.92
C PRO A 106 -11.66 14.54 -10.44
N ALA A 107 -10.37 14.57 -10.09
CA ALA A 107 -9.94 15.12 -8.81
C ALA A 107 -10.15 16.64 -8.85
N ASP A 108 -11.33 17.13 -8.47
CA ASP A 108 -11.54 18.56 -8.28
C ASP A 108 -10.77 18.99 -7.01
N PRO A 109 -9.76 19.86 -7.12
CA PRO A 109 -8.99 20.32 -5.96
C PRO A 109 -9.82 21.11 -4.94
N ARG A 110 -11.08 21.44 -5.24
CA ARG A 110 -11.99 22.22 -4.38
C ARG A 110 -12.88 21.36 -3.48
N ASP A 111 -12.95 20.06 -3.73
CA ASP A 111 -13.83 19.13 -2.99
C ASP A 111 -13.09 18.33 -1.89
N TYR A 112 -11.84 18.69 -1.58
CA TYR A 112 -11.00 18.08 -0.53
C TYR A 112 -10.62 19.05 0.60
#